data_AF-A0A2S7KKC2-F1
#
_entry.id   AF-A0A2S7KKC2-F1
#
_cell.length_a   1.000
_cell.length_b   1.000
_cell.length_c   1.000
_cell.angle_alpha   90.00
_cell.angle_beta   90.00
_cell.angle_gamma   90.00
#
_symmetry.space_group_name_H-M   'P 1'
#
loop_
_entity.id
_entity.type
_entity.pdbx_description
1 polymer ?
#
loop_
_entity_poly.entity_id
_entity_poly.type
_entity_poly.pdbx_seq_one_letter_code
_entity_poly.pdbx_strand_id
1 'polypeptide(L)'
;MPYEANTPEEYIAQLPADRKIAVEKLRIVLKKDLPKGFKGSINYKMLGHYIPDSKYLNGCHGKRKLEIGKNCIQFKKMDEIPYDLTGELASKITINQWVRLHETTLKKATN
;
A
#
# COMPACT_ATOMS: atom_id res chain seq x y z
N MET A 1 12.25 14.78 9.88
CA MET A 1 10.98 15.53 10.04
C MET A 1 9.88 14.74 9.36
N PRO A 2 8.68 14.60 9.95
CA PRO A 2 7.56 13.98 9.27
C PRO A 2 7.11 14.87 8.12
N TYR A 3 7.03 14.32 6.90
CA TYR A 3 6.50 15.03 5.74
C TYR A 3 4.97 15.10 5.86
N GLU A 4 4.40 16.29 5.72
CA GLU A 4 2.95 16.48 5.76
C GLU A 4 2.44 16.67 4.34
N ALA A 5 1.78 15.64 3.82
CA ALA A 5 1.27 15.60 2.46
C ALA A 5 -0.13 14.98 2.45
N ASN A 6 -1.02 15.56 1.65
CA ASN A 6 -2.37 15.03 1.45
C ASN A 6 -2.46 14.24 0.14
N THR A 7 -1.53 14.49 -0.79
CA THR A 7 -1.45 13.80 -2.07
C THR A 7 -0.11 13.05 -2.25
N PRO A 8 -0.09 11.94 -3.01
CA PRO A 8 1.13 11.26 -3.43
C PRO A 8 2.17 12.20 -4.06
N GLU A 9 1.70 13.17 -4.85
CA GLU A 9 2.54 14.12 -5.57
C GLU A 9 3.22 15.11 -4.61
N GLU A 10 2.46 15.68 -3.65
CA GLU A 10 3.01 16.53 -2.59
C GLU A 10 4.04 15.79 -1.74
N TYR A 11 3.79 14.51 -1.45
CA TYR A 11 4.71 13.69 -0.68
C TYR A 11 6.06 13.54 -1.40
N ILE A 12 6.03 13.21 -2.69
CA ILE A 12 7.24 13.05 -3.50
C ILE A 12 8.00 14.39 -3.63
N ALA A 13 7.28 15.52 -3.71
CA ALA A 13 7.90 16.84 -3.80
C ALA A 13 8.78 17.19 -2.58
N GLN A 14 8.39 16.72 -1.39
CA GLN A 14 9.11 16.99 -0.12
C GLN A 14 10.29 16.05 0.16
N LEU A 15 10.43 14.96 -0.59
CA LEU A 15 11.54 14.03 -0.41
C LEU A 15 12.87 14.65 -0.85
N PRO A 16 14.02 14.24 -0.28
CA PRO A 16 15.32 14.60 -0.83
C PRO A 16 15.57 13.88 -2.16
N ALA A 17 16.44 14.43 -3.02
CA ALA A 17 16.58 14.02 -4.42
C ALA A 17 16.96 12.54 -4.61
N ASP A 18 17.79 12.00 -3.73
CA ASP A 18 18.19 10.59 -3.66
C ASP A 18 16.97 9.66 -3.47
N ARG A 19 16.05 10.04 -2.58
CA ARG A 19 14.84 9.27 -2.28
C ARG A 19 13.75 9.43 -3.32
N LYS A 20 13.66 10.60 -3.96
CA LYS A 20 12.68 10.83 -5.05
C LYS A 20 12.85 9.81 -6.16
N ILE A 21 14.08 9.55 -6.58
CA ILE A 21 14.38 8.59 -7.66
C ILE A 21 13.89 7.19 -7.28
N ALA A 22 14.16 6.74 -6.06
CA ALA A 22 13.75 5.41 -5.60
C ALA A 22 12.22 5.29 -5.48
N VAL A 23 11.56 6.30 -4.92
CA VAL A 23 10.09 6.31 -4.75
C VAL A 23 9.36 6.40 -6.07
N GLU A 24 9.86 7.18 -7.04
CA GLU A 24 9.27 7.27 -8.38
C GLU A 24 9.34 5.92 -9.11
N LYS A 25 10.49 5.24 -9.06
CA LYS A 25 10.65 3.88 -9.61
C LYS A 25 9.68 2.90 -8.97
N LEU A 26 9.58 2.90 -7.64
CA LEU A 26 8.60 2.07 -6.91
C LEU A 26 7.17 2.38 -7.38
N ARG A 27 6.83 3.65 -7.56
CA ARG A 27 5.49 4.06 -8.01
C ARG A 27 5.18 3.57 -9.42
N ILE A 28 6.15 3.57 -10.32
CA ILE A 28 6.01 3.04 -11.69
C ILE A 28 5.74 1.53 -11.65
N VAL A 29 6.56 0.78 -10.91
CA VAL A 29 6.41 -0.66 -10.74
C VAL A 29 5.04 -1.00 -10.13
N LEU A 30 4.67 -0.34 -9.04
CA LEU A 30 3.38 -0.57 -8.41
C LEU A 30 2.23 -0.22 -9.35
N LYS A 31 2.26 0.91 -10.07
CA LYS A 31 1.20 1.22 -11.04
C LYS A 31 1.06 0.19 -12.17
N LYS A 32 2.17 -0.46 -12.55
CA LYS A 32 2.21 -1.47 -13.60
C LYS A 32 1.66 -2.82 -13.12
N ASP A 33 2.13 -3.29 -11.97
CA ASP A 33 1.91 -4.67 -11.52
C ASP A 33 0.79 -4.80 -10.47
N LEU A 34 0.37 -3.70 -9.85
CA LEU A 34 -0.70 -3.71 -8.86
C LEU A 34 -2.06 -3.98 -9.54
N PRO A 35 -2.87 -4.93 -9.02
CA PRO A 35 -4.16 -5.25 -9.61
C PRO A 35 -5.12 -4.05 -9.72
N LYS A 36 -6.00 -4.07 -10.72
CA LYS A 36 -6.97 -2.98 -10.93
C LYS A 36 -7.92 -2.86 -9.73
N GLY A 37 -8.01 -1.66 -9.15
CA GLY A 37 -8.97 -1.32 -8.09
C GLY A 37 -8.34 -0.81 -6.79
N PHE A 38 -7.03 -0.87 -6.67
CA PHE A 38 -6.30 -0.11 -5.65
C PHE A 38 -6.26 1.38 -6.02
N LYS A 39 -6.36 2.25 -5.02
CA LYS A 39 -6.19 3.71 -5.14
C LYS A 39 -4.97 4.14 -4.32
N GLY A 40 -4.18 5.06 -4.86
CA GLY A 40 -3.10 5.68 -4.10
C GLY A 40 -3.66 6.57 -2.99
N SER A 41 -3.08 6.51 -1.80
CA SER A 41 -3.39 7.40 -0.68
C SER A 41 -2.14 7.75 0.10
N ILE A 42 -2.25 8.76 0.96
CA ILE A 42 -1.30 8.96 2.04
C ILE A 42 -1.87 8.28 3.28
N ASN A 43 -1.12 7.34 3.85
CA ASN A 43 -1.45 6.70 5.12
C ASN A 43 -0.23 6.69 6.03
N TYR A 44 -0.42 6.94 7.33
CA TYR A 44 0.67 7.13 8.30
C TYR A 44 1.77 8.10 7.81
N LYS A 45 1.39 9.18 7.10
CA LYS A 45 2.31 10.15 6.48
C LYS A 45 3.28 9.53 5.44
N MET A 46 2.90 8.41 4.82
CA MET A 46 3.66 7.72 3.78
C MET A 46 2.77 7.40 2.58
N LEU A 47 3.39 7.19 1.42
CA LEU A 47 2.69 6.72 0.23
C LEU A 47 2.17 5.29 0.44
N GLY A 48 0.88 5.09 0.22
CA GLY A 48 0.22 3.80 0.31
C GLY A 48 -0.77 3.58 -0.82
N HIS A 49 -1.26 2.35 -0.90
CA HIS A 49 -2.42 2.01 -1.71
C HIS A 49 -3.49 1.39 -0.82
N TYR A 50 -4.74 1.73 -1.06
CA TYR A 50 -5.89 1.19 -0.35
C TYR A 50 -6.93 0.71 -1.34
N ILE A 51 -7.79 -0.19 -0.88
CA ILE A 51 -8.91 -0.66 -1.69
C ILE A 51 -10.14 0.10 -1.24
N PRO A 52 -10.89 0.76 -2.15
CA PRO A 52 -12.05 1.55 -1.77
C PRO A 52 -13.08 0.72 -1.01
N ASP A 53 -13.39 1.21 0.18
CA ASP A 53 -14.43 0.80 1.11
C ASP A 53 -15.72 0.27 0.47
N SER A 54 -16.18 0.87 -0.64
CA SER A 54 -17.40 0.45 -1.36
C SER A 54 -17.40 -1.02 -1.81
N LYS A 55 -16.24 -1.68 -1.98
CA LYS A 55 -16.16 -3.11 -2.33
C LYS A 55 -16.07 -4.05 -1.11
N TYR A 56 -15.81 -3.52 0.09
CA TYR A 56 -15.42 -4.27 1.28
C TYR A 56 -16.35 -4.06 2.49
N LEU A 57 -17.26 -3.09 2.41
CA LEU A 57 -18.07 -2.67 3.55
C LEU A 57 -19.32 -3.51 3.84
N ASN A 58 -19.47 -4.72 3.27
CA ASN A 58 -20.56 -5.62 3.66
C ASN A 58 -20.32 -6.27 5.05
N GLY A 59 -19.78 -5.50 6.01
CA GLY A 59 -19.55 -5.95 7.39
C GLY A 59 -18.64 -5.06 8.23
N CYS A 60 -17.88 -4.12 7.65
CA CYS A 60 -16.97 -3.25 8.41
C CYS A 60 -17.66 -1.97 8.89
N HIS A 61 -18.49 -2.08 9.93
CA HIS A 61 -19.24 -0.97 10.55
C HIS A 61 -18.42 -0.11 11.55
N GLY A 62 -17.08 -0.19 11.49
CA GLY A 62 -16.22 0.51 12.43
C GLY A 62 -15.88 1.92 11.95
N LYS A 63 -16.30 2.96 12.67
CA LYS A 63 -15.76 4.34 12.56
C LYS A 63 -14.27 4.45 12.94
N ARG A 64 -13.55 3.33 13.05
CA ARG A 64 -12.19 3.24 13.57
C ARG A 64 -11.21 3.19 12.41
N LYS A 65 -10.07 3.87 12.59
CA LYS A 65 -8.98 3.91 11.63
C LYS A 65 -8.56 2.47 11.27
N LEU A 66 -8.38 2.20 9.98
CA LEU A 66 -7.85 0.92 9.50
C LEU A 66 -6.46 0.70 10.11
N GLU A 67 -6.33 -0.29 10.99
CA GLU A 67 -5.06 -0.78 11.50
C GLU A 67 -4.41 -1.65 10.40
N ILE A 68 -3.58 -1.02 9.58
CA ILE A 68 -2.84 -1.72 8.52
C ILE A 68 -1.67 -2.47 9.17
N GLY A 69 -1.53 -3.76 8.85
CA GLY A 69 -0.51 -4.65 9.44
C GLY A 69 0.93 -4.15 9.22
N LYS A 70 1.75 -4.28 10.27
CA LYS A 70 3.14 -3.80 10.36
C LYS A 70 4.17 -4.64 9.56
N ASN A 71 3.88 -4.95 8.30
CA ASN A 71 4.83 -5.66 7.44
C ASN A 71 5.68 -4.65 6.64
N CYS A 72 6.63 -4.00 7.32
CA CYS A 72 7.56 -3.08 6.69
C CYS A 72 8.83 -3.82 6.26
N ILE A 73 9.25 -3.65 5.00
CA ILE A 73 10.58 -4.05 4.52
C ILE A 73 11.46 -2.82 4.53
N GLN A 74 12.59 -2.87 5.26
CA GLN A 74 13.54 -1.76 5.33
C GLN A 74 14.73 -2.03 4.40
N PHE A 75 14.96 -1.13 3.45
CA PHE A 75 16.15 -1.14 2.60
C PHE A 75 17.23 -0.24 3.19
N LYS A 76 18.46 -0.76 3.32
CA LYS A 76 19.62 0.02 3.81
C LYS A 76 20.25 0.87 2.71
N LYS A 77 20.22 0.38 1.47
CA LYS A 77 20.72 1.08 0.29
C LYS A 77 19.63 1.13 -0.77
N MET A 78 19.53 2.27 -1.45
CA MET A 78 18.43 2.55 -2.39
C MET A 78 18.67 1.97 -3.79
N ASP A 79 19.93 1.70 -4.13
CA ASP A 79 20.39 1.06 -5.36
C ASP A 79 20.10 -0.44 -5.39
N GLU A 80 20.06 -1.10 -4.24
CA GLU A 80 19.79 -2.54 -4.10
C GLU A 80 18.28 -2.88 -3.98
N ILE A 81 17.38 -1.91 -4.19
CA ILE A 81 15.93 -2.18 -4.13
C ILE A 81 15.56 -3.12 -5.29
N PRO A 82 15.02 -4.33 -5.01
CA PRO A 82 14.66 -5.28 -6.06
C PRO A 82 13.29 -4.90 -6.64
N TYR A 83 13.30 -3.94 -7.57
CA TYR A 83 12.09 -3.40 -8.20
C TYR A 83 11.25 -4.49 -8.88
N ASP A 84 11.88 -5.39 -9.64
CA ASP A 84 11.18 -6.45 -10.38
C ASP A 84 10.48 -7.43 -9.43
N LEU A 85 11.19 -7.88 -8.38
CA LEU A 85 10.62 -8.75 -7.35
C LEU A 85 9.48 -8.04 -6.60
N THR A 86 9.62 -6.74 -6.33
CA THR A 86 8.56 -5.96 -5.67
C THR A 86 7.29 -5.93 -6.51
N GLY A 87 7.42 -5.74 -7.83
CA GLY A 87 6.29 -5.80 -8.76
C GLY A 87 5.66 -7.19 -8.82
N GLU A 88 6.49 -8.23 -8.94
CA GLU A 88 6.03 -9.62 -8.94
C GLU A 88 5.20 -9.92 -7.68
N LEU A 89 5.73 -9.58 -6.49
CA LEU A 89 5.04 -9.79 -5.21
C LEU A 89 3.75 -8.98 -5.11
N ALA A 90 3.75 -7.72 -5.58
CA ALA A 90 2.55 -6.89 -5.59
C ALA A 90 1.43 -7.47 -6.49
N SER A 91 1.80 -8.20 -7.55
CA SER A 91 0.84 -8.81 -8.48
C SER A 91 0.27 -10.15 -7.99
N LYS A 92 0.93 -10.83 -7.03
CA LYS A 92 0.58 -12.19 -6.59
C LYS A 92 -0.78 -12.33 -5.90
N ILE A 93 -1.34 -11.24 -5.38
CA ILE A 93 -2.63 -11.26 -4.66
C ILE A 93 -3.63 -10.33 -5.33
N THR A 94 -4.73 -10.90 -5.81
CA THR A 94 -5.85 -10.11 -6.33
C THR A 94 -6.70 -9.53 -5.20
N ILE A 95 -7.44 -8.46 -5.51
CA ILE A 95 -8.47 -7.88 -4.64
C ILE A 95 -9.40 -8.97 -4.09
N ASN A 96 -9.96 -9.83 -4.95
CA ASN A 96 -10.90 -10.86 -4.53
C ASN A 96 -10.25 -11.92 -3.61
N GLN A 97 -9.00 -12.30 -3.87
CA GLN A 97 -8.26 -13.20 -2.98
C GLN A 97 -8.00 -12.55 -1.63
N TRP A 98 -7.67 -11.25 -1.62
CA TRP A 98 -7.50 -10.48 -0.39
C TRP A 98 -8.80 -10.37 0.42
N VAL A 99 -9.94 -10.07 -0.24
CA VAL A 99 -11.29 -10.09 0.39
C VAL A 99 -11.53 -11.43 1.08
N ARG A 100 -11.37 -12.53 0.32
CA ARG A 100 -11.65 -13.88 0.80
C ARG A 100 -10.77 -14.26 1.99
N LEU A 101 -9.48 -13.92 1.95
CA LEU A 101 -8.57 -14.16 3.07
C LEU A 101 -9.02 -13.38 4.31
N HIS A 102 -9.44 -12.13 4.14
CA HIS A 102 -9.90 -11.29 5.25
C HIS A 102 -11.19 -11.85 5.88
N GLU A 103 -12.20 -12.18 5.06
CA GLU A 103 -13.46 -12.76 5.53
C GLU A 103 -13.26 -14.10 6.26
N THR A 104 -12.40 -14.98 5.74
CA THR A 104 -12.11 -16.27 6.38
C THR A 104 -11.38 -16.11 7.71
N THR A 105 -10.48 -15.12 7.82
CA THR A 105 -9.77 -14.83 9.06
C THR A 105 -10.71 -14.24 10.13
N LEU A 106 -11.61 -13.33 9.75
CA LEU A 106 -12.62 -12.78 10.67
C LEU A 106 -13.59 -13.85 11.16
N LYS A 107 -14.07 -14.75 10.28
CA LYS A 107 -14.94 -15.86 10.67
C LYS A 107 -14.28 -16.81 11.68
N LYS A 108 -12.97 -17.06 11.54
CA LYS A 108 -12.20 -17.87 12.49
C LYS A 108 -11.99 -17.19 13.85
N ALA A 109 -11.95 -15.86 13.90
CA ALA A 109 -11.79 -15.12 15.16
C ALA A 109 -13.09 -15.00 15.98
N THR A 110 -14.23 -15.43 15.41
CA THR A 110 -15.57 -15.31 16.02
C THR A 110 -16.17 -16.67 16.43
N ASN A 111 -15.39 -17.74 16.32
CA ASN A 111 -15.75 -19.12 16.71
C ASN A 111 -14.75 -19.63 17.75
#